data_AF-A0A7C3DW00-F1
#
_entry.id   AF-A0A7C3DW00-F1
#
_cell.length_a   1.000
_cell.length_b   1.000
_cell.length_c   1.000
_cell.angle_alpha   90.00
_cell.angle_beta   90.00
_cell.angle_gamma   90.00
#
_symmetry.space_group_name_H-M   'P 1'
#
loop_
_entity.id
_entity.type
_entity.pdbx_description
1 polymer ?
#
loop_
_entity_poly.entity_id
_entity_poly.type
_entity_poly.pdbx_seq_one_letter_code
_entity_poly.pdbx_strand_id
1 'polypeptide(L)'
;MFKINTTSGIERGGDIMKKGIILTIVALFALGAAAVATPVSTTIYSNPAGFYNVVAPPVVPFNPAPADVFKKSGGAPIDLSGGKLYRWDAATQGMILYDPDTPEDFGGILLGDGYCLLAVESDNFIWQYDGAPDGLPDSGNNMTDMWISLPLAGATLFGHPFNHSVPLANCFVTDGTQTVSFAQAAAAGWVDAWVWGWDAEGQGFIMVTPDDPDYPDLVPFHGYQIQSYVDNLALIIPAQ
;
A
#
# COMPACT_ATOMS: atom_id res chain seq x y z
N MET A 1 -57.39 -11.09 -14.35
CA MET A 1 -57.24 -10.29 -15.58
C MET A 1 -56.51 -9.00 -15.19
N PHE A 2 -55.18 -9.02 -15.19
CA PHE A 2 -54.34 -7.90 -14.79
C PHE A 2 -53.60 -7.36 -16.03
N LYS A 3 -53.74 -6.06 -16.29
CA LYS A 3 -53.12 -5.36 -17.42
C LYS A 3 -51.63 -5.16 -17.16
N ILE A 4 -50.80 -5.57 -18.12
CA ILE A 4 -49.37 -5.22 -18.20
C ILE A 4 -49.30 -3.90 -18.98
N ASN A 5 -48.78 -2.85 -18.35
CA ASN A 5 -48.37 -1.64 -19.06
C ASN A 5 -46.87 -1.78 -19.39
N THR A 6 -46.58 -1.95 -20.66
CA THR A 6 -45.25 -1.83 -21.26
C THR A 6 -44.90 -0.35 -21.41
N THR A 7 -43.76 0.06 -20.87
CA THR A 7 -43.04 1.26 -21.34
C THR A 7 -41.67 0.81 -21.81
N SER A 8 -41.51 0.80 -23.14
CA SER A 8 -40.25 0.58 -23.84
C SER A 8 -39.35 1.81 -23.68
N GLY A 9 -38.26 1.67 -22.94
CA GLY A 9 -37.11 2.57 -23.01
C GLY A 9 -35.91 1.76 -23.46
N ILE A 10 -35.55 1.85 -24.74
CA ILE A 10 -34.25 1.38 -25.23
C ILE A 10 -33.24 2.42 -24.77
N GLU A 11 -32.56 2.16 -23.65
CA GLU A 11 -31.42 2.97 -23.23
C GLU A 11 -30.23 2.65 -24.14
N ARG A 12 -29.69 3.69 -24.80
CA ARG A 12 -28.52 3.58 -25.66
C ARG A 12 -27.30 3.30 -24.77
N GLY A 13 -26.45 2.36 -25.18
CA GLY A 13 -25.26 1.91 -24.45
C GLY A 13 -24.19 2.97 -24.11
N GLY A 14 -24.44 4.25 -24.39
CA GLY A 14 -23.60 5.38 -23.95
C GLY A 14 -24.00 5.98 -22.59
N ASP A 15 -25.23 5.76 -22.11
CA ASP A 15 -25.71 6.36 -20.85
C ASP A 15 -25.42 5.50 -19.60
N ILE A 16 -24.97 4.27 -19.79
CA ILE A 16 -24.57 3.34 -18.72
C ILE A 16 -23.15 3.66 -18.21
N MET A 17 -22.33 4.37 -19.01
CA MET A 17 -20.95 4.74 -18.66
C MET A 17 -20.82 5.99 -17.78
N LYS A 18 -21.90 6.74 -17.52
CA LYS A 18 -21.89 7.90 -16.61
C LYS A 18 -22.33 7.58 -15.18
N LYS A 19 -22.65 6.31 -14.90
CA LYS A 19 -22.94 5.79 -13.55
C LYS A 19 -21.96 4.68 -13.17
N GLY A 20 -20.73 4.78 -13.68
CA GLY A 20 -19.65 3.85 -13.42
C GLY A 20 -19.24 3.86 -11.95
N ILE A 21 -19.82 2.91 -11.21
CA ILE A 21 -19.12 2.02 -10.27
C ILE A 21 -18.04 2.74 -9.45
N ILE A 22 -18.45 3.35 -8.35
CA ILE A 22 -17.58 3.41 -7.17
C ILE A 22 -17.55 1.97 -6.64
N LEU A 23 -16.53 1.20 -7.03
CA LEU A 23 -16.22 -0.06 -6.37
C LEU A 23 -15.52 0.31 -5.05
N THR A 24 -16.28 0.79 -4.07
CA THR A 24 -15.77 0.79 -2.70
C THR A 24 -15.72 -0.68 -2.29
N ILE A 25 -14.54 -1.28 -2.32
CA ILE A 25 -14.30 -2.51 -1.57
C ILE A 25 -14.36 -2.11 -0.10
N VAL A 26 -15.58 -2.05 0.44
CA VAL A 26 -15.77 -2.26 1.87
C VAL A 26 -15.46 -3.73 2.06
N ALA A 27 -14.28 -4.04 2.60
CA ALA A 27 -13.97 -5.37 3.07
C ALA A 27 -14.97 -5.73 4.19
N LEU A 28 -16.11 -6.27 3.79
CA LEU A 28 -17.08 -6.84 4.70
C LEU A 28 -16.47 -8.18 5.15
N PHE A 29 -15.72 -8.15 6.24
CA PHE A 29 -15.18 -9.35 6.87
C PHE A 29 -16.34 -10.30 7.22
N ALA A 30 -16.53 -11.32 6.38
CA ALA A 30 -17.37 -12.45 6.74
C ALA A 30 -16.65 -13.24 7.83
N LEU A 31 -17.18 -13.12 9.05
CA LEU A 31 -16.83 -13.85 10.26
C LEU A 31 -16.54 -15.33 10.00
N GLY A 32 -15.34 -15.78 10.38
CA GLY A 32 -14.95 -17.19 10.31
C GLY A 32 -13.74 -17.61 11.15
N ALA A 33 -13.10 -16.69 11.86
CA ALA A 33 -12.20 -16.95 12.99
C ALA A 33 -12.05 -15.59 13.70
N ALA A 34 -12.02 -15.56 15.03
CA ALA A 34 -11.49 -14.37 15.69
C ALA A 34 -10.03 -14.27 15.21
N ALA A 35 -9.74 -13.34 14.29
CA ALA A 35 -8.38 -13.09 13.87
C ALA A 35 -7.60 -12.74 15.13
N VAL A 36 -6.66 -13.60 15.51
CA VAL A 36 -5.83 -13.35 16.68
C VAL A 36 -4.99 -12.13 16.34
N ALA A 37 -5.11 -11.07 17.14
CA ALA A 37 -4.30 -9.88 16.98
C ALA A 37 -2.83 -10.28 16.94
N THR A 38 -2.18 -9.95 15.83
CA THR A 38 -0.73 -10.11 15.70
C THR A 38 -0.13 -8.74 15.94
N PRO A 39 0.50 -8.51 17.12
CA PRO A 39 1.24 -7.28 17.32
C PRO A 39 2.45 -7.29 16.39
N VAL A 40 2.57 -6.26 15.57
CA VAL A 40 3.72 -6.06 14.68
C VAL A 40 4.46 -4.80 15.13
N SER A 41 5.78 -4.81 15.05
CA SER A 41 6.59 -3.66 15.45
C SER A 41 7.90 -3.52 14.68
N THR A 42 8.35 -2.29 14.51
CA THR A 42 9.69 -1.95 13.99
C THR A 42 10.25 -0.71 14.69
N THR A 43 11.55 -0.47 14.56
CA THR A 43 12.18 0.78 15.00
C THR A 43 11.92 1.88 13.98
N ILE A 44 11.45 3.03 14.45
CA ILE A 44 11.44 4.29 13.70
C ILE A 44 12.60 5.14 14.16
N TYR A 45 13.32 5.68 13.17
CA TYR A 45 14.47 6.52 13.40
C TYR A 45 13.99 7.98 13.51
N SER A 46 14.32 8.61 14.64
CA SER A 46 14.06 10.02 14.83
C SER A 46 14.99 10.83 13.95
N ASN A 47 14.44 11.80 13.23
CA ASN A 47 15.19 12.62 12.29
C ASN A 47 14.94 14.12 12.48
N PRO A 48 15.72 14.78 13.35
CA PRO A 48 15.61 16.22 13.55
C PRO A 48 16.08 17.04 12.33
N ALA A 49 16.76 16.42 11.35
CA ALA A 49 17.18 17.08 10.12
C ALA A 49 16.05 17.19 9.08
N GLY A 50 14.89 16.55 9.32
CA GLY A 50 13.69 16.75 8.52
C GLY A 50 13.48 15.75 7.37
N PHE A 51 14.23 14.65 7.29
CA PHE A 51 13.92 13.59 6.31
C PHE A 51 12.89 12.61 6.86
N TYR A 52 12.01 12.16 5.98
CA TYR A 52 10.96 11.18 6.29
C TYR A 52 11.54 9.78 6.37
N ASN A 53 11.01 8.98 7.28
CA ASN A 53 11.02 7.53 7.13
C ASN A 53 10.02 7.17 6.02
N VAL A 54 10.35 6.21 5.17
CA VAL A 54 9.41 5.69 4.16
C VAL A 54 8.93 4.34 4.64
N VAL A 55 7.71 4.32 5.19
CA VAL A 55 7.18 3.21 5.99
C VAL A 55 5.91 2.64 5.39
N ALA A 56 5.60 1.40 5.75
CA ALA A 56 4.38 0.73 5.35
C ALA A 56 3.88 -0.22 6.44
N PRO A 57 2.57 -0.45 6.55
CA PRO A 57 2.04 -1.53 7.38
C PRO A 57 2.34 -2.89 6.72
N PRO A 58 3.03 -3.84 7.38
CA PRO A 58 3.25 -5.19 6.83
C PRO A 58 2.03 -6.12 7.00
N VAL A 59 1.00 -5.67 7.73
CA VAL A 59 -0.24 -6.41 7.96
C VAL A 59 -1.43 -5.45 8.00
N VAL A 60 -2.63 -5.93 7.68
CA VAL A 60 -3.87 -5.11 7.70
C VAL A 60 -4.15 -4.64 9.14
N PRO A 61 -4.17 -3.32 9.42
CA PRO A 61 -4.52 -2.82 10.75
C PRO A 61 -5.99 -3.13 11.09
N PHE A 62 -6.27 -3.55 12.32
CA PHE A 62 -7.67 -3.74 12.76
C PHE A 62 -8.42 -2.43 12.96
N ASN A 63 -7.69 -1.37 13.34
CA ASN A 63 -8.19 -0.01 13.32
C ASN A 63 -7.30 0.81 12.38
N PRO A 64 -7.79 1.16 11.19
CA PRO A 64 -6.98 1.83 10.18
C PRO A 64 -6.85 3.34 10.42
N ALA A 65 -7.37 3.90 11.51
CA ALA A 65 -7.18 5.33 11.78
C ALA A 65 -5.68 5.66 11.93
N PRO A 66 -5.13 6.72 11.29
CA PRO A 66 -3.70 7.04 11.37
C PRO A 66 -3.16 7.14 12.79
N ALA A 67 -3.91 7.75 13.72
CA ALA A 67 -3.53 7.85 15.14
C ALA A 67 -3.49 6.50 15.87
N ASP A 68 -4.24 5.50 15.41
CA ASP A 68 -4.28 4.17 16.00
C ASP A 68 -3.21 3.23 15.43
N VAL A 69 -2.79 3.48 14.19
CA VAL A 69 -1.71 2.73 13.54
C VAL A 69 -0.36 3.32 13.90
N PHE A 70 -0.16 4.63 13.72
CA PHE A 70 1.10 5.31 14.05
C PHE A 70 1.15 5.71 15.52
N LYS A 71 1.42 4.71 16.37
CA LYS A 71 1.66 4.87 17.80
C LYS A 71 2.91 4.11 18.24
N LYS A 72 3.53 4.59 19.32
CA LYS A 72 4.70 3.95 19.93
C LYS A 72 4.27 2.67 20.65
N SER A 73 5.21 1.76 20.87
CA SER A 73 5.02 0.62 21.78
C SER A 73 4.53 1.10 23.15
N GLY A 74 3.57 0.39 23.73
CA GLY A 74 2.84 0.83 24.93
C GLY A 74 1.69 1.82 24.65
N GLY A 75 1.43 2.18 23.39
CA GLY A 75 0.27 2.96 22.97
C GLY A 75 0.43 4.47 23.07
N ALA A 76 1.63 4.99 23.32
CA ALA A 76 1.86 6.42 23.33
C ALA A 76 1.72 7.01 21.91
N PRO A 77 1.09 8.19 21.75
CA PRO A 77 0.88 8.77 20.43
C PRO A 77 2.20 9.22 19.78
N ILE A 78 2.23 9.18 18.44
CA ILE A 78 3.21 9.88 17.61
C ILE A 78 2.53 11.18 17.14
N ASP A 79 3.25 12.30 17.16
CA ASP A 79 2.73 13.54 16.58
C ASP A 79 2.76 13.45 15.04
N LEU A 80 1.57 13.40 14.43
CA LEU A 80 1.38 13.32 12.98
C LEU A 80 1.02 14.66 12.35
N SER A 81 0.87 15.72 13.16
CA SER A 81 0.41 17.03 12.71
C SER A 81 1.49 17.81 11.96
N GLY A 82 1.08 18.85 11.22
CA GLY A 82 2.00 19.86 10.70
C GLY A 82 2.98 19.35 9.65
N GLY A 83 2.55 18.45 8.77
CA GLY A 83 3.44 17.94 7.73
C GLY A 83 4.28 16.74 8.15
N LYS A 84 3.84 15.96 9.15
CA LYS A 84 4.62 14.81 9.63
C LYS A 84 4.20 13.47 9.02
N LEU A 85 3.05 13.41 8.36
CA LEU A 85 2.59 12.21 7.68
C LEU A 85 2.00 12.54 6.30
N TYR A 86 2.51 11.87 5.28
CA TYR A 86 1.97 11.92 3.92
C TYR A 86 1.73 10.52 3.37
N ARG A 87 0.77 10.43 2.46
CA ARG A 87 0.64 9.30 1.52
C ARG A 87 0.67 9.83 0.09
N TRP A 88 1.01 8.97 -0.86
CA TRP A 88 0.90 9.28 -2.28
C TRP A 88 -0.43 8.76 -2.83
N ASP A 89 -1.18 9.61 -3.51
CA ASP A 89 -2.30 9.20 -4.34
C ASP A 89 -1.81 8.97 -5.76
N ALA A 90 -1.66 7.69 -6.12
CA ALA A 90 -1.20 7.29 -7.44
C ALA A 90 -2.20 7.62 -8.55
N ALA A 91 -3.50 7.71 -8.24
CA ALA A 91 -4.53 8.02 -9.23
C ALA A 91 -4.54 9.51 -9.61
N THR A 92 -4.16 10.40 -8.69
CA THR A 92 -4.02 11.84 -8.97
C THR A 92 -2.58 12.29 -9.13
N GLN A 93 -1.60 11.40 -8.94
CA GLN A 93 -0.16 11.68 -8.95
C GLN A 93 0.22 12.83 -7.99
N GLY A 94 -0.24 12.74 -6.74
CA GLY A 94 -0.09 13.81 -5.77
C GLY A 94 0.08 13.33 -4.34
N MET A 95 0.70 14.17 -3.50
CA MET A 95 0.80 13.93 -2.06
C MET A 95 -0.48 14.36 -1.35
N ILE A 96 -0.95 13.52 -0.43
CA ILE A 96 -2.01 13.85 0.52
C ILE A 96 -1.37 13.98 1.90
N LEU A 97 -1.57 15.14 2.52
CA LEU A 97 -1.13 15.45 3.88
C LEU A 97 -2.16 14.97 4.89
N TYR A 98 -1.70 14.35 5.98
CA TYR A 98 -2.56 14.10 7.13
C TYR A 98 -2.81 15.37 7.94
N ASP A 99 -4.08 15.68 8.15
CA ASP A 99 -4.54 16.72 9.08
C ASP A 99 -5.41 16.05 10.16
N PRO A 100 -5.03 16.12 11.45
CA PRO A 100 -5.85 15.55 12.54
C PRO A 100 -7.20 16.26 12.73
N ASP A 101 -7.38 17.47 12.20
CA ASP A 101 -8.65 18.20 12.28
C ASP A 101 -9.64 17.77 11.19
N THR A 102 -9.16 17.17 10.09
CA THR A 102 -9.97 16.58 9.00
C THR A 102 -9.41 15.21 8.53
N PRO A 103 -9.31 14.22 9.43
CA PRO A 103 -8.62 12.95 9.15
C PRO A 103 -9.28 12.14 8.03
N GLU A 104 -10.55 12.39 7.73
CA GLU A 104 -11.28 11.75 6.63
C GLU A 104 -10.73 12.07 5.24
N ASP A 105 -10.10 13.24 5.05
CA ASP A 105 -9.48 13.63 3.77
C ASP A 105 -8.23 12.79 3.49
N PHE A 106 -7.52 12.42 4.56
CA PHE A 106 -6.40 11.50 4.46
C PHE A 106 -6.85 10.05 4.28
N GLY A 107 -7.94 9.64 4.92
CA GLY A 107 -8.41 8.26 4.92
C GLY A 107 -7.66 7.36 5.91
N GLY A 108 -7.89 6.05 5.78
CA GLY A 108 -7.27 5.04 6.64
C GLY A 108 -5.87 4.63 6.16
N ILE A 109 -5.12 4.00 7.07
CA ILE A 109 -3.87 3.31 6.77
C ILE A 109 -4.19 1.93 6.19
N LEU A 110 -3.72 1.67 4.98
CA LEU A 110 -4.07 0.50 4.18
C LEU A 110 -2.84 -0.36 3.93
N LEU A 111 -3.07 -1.67 3.85
CA LEU A 111 -2.07 -2.62 3.40
C LEU A 111 -1.73 -2.35 1.93
N GLY A 112 -0.44 -2.32 1.60
CA GLY A 112 0.05 -2.05 0.24
C GLY A 112 0.28 -0.56 -0.07
N ASP A 113 -0.21 0.35 0.76
CA ASP A 113 0.13 1.77 0.67
C ASP A 113 1.47 2.05 1.38
N GLY A 114 2.25 2.98 0.83
CA GLY A 114 3.45 3.51 1.47
C GLY A 114 3.21 4.92 2.02
N TYR A 115 3.93 5.26 3.09
CA TYR A 115 3.75 6.52 3.83
C TYR A 115 5.10 7.18 4.11
N CYS A 116 5.13 8.51 4.01
CA CYS A 116 6.26 9.30 4.46
C CYS A 116 5.98 9.79 5.88
N LEU A 117 6.71 9.28 6.87
CA LEU A 117 6.58 9.63 8.29
C LEU A 117 7.81 10.40 8.77
N LEU A 118 7.64 11.69 9.07
CA LEU A 118 8.66 12.48 9.73
C LEU A 118 8.51 12.33 11.24
N ALA A 119 9.39 11.53 11.82
CA ALA A 119 9.52 11.38 13.26
C ALA A 119 10.54 12.39 13.79
N VAL A 120 10.11 13.31 14.66
CA VAL A 120 11.01 14.24 15.36
C VAL A 120 10.80 14.05 16.86
N GLU A 121 11.62 13.17 17.43
CA GLU A 121 11.57 12.70 18.82
C GLU A 121 12.98 12.81 19.46
N SER A 122 13.07 12.70 20.78
CA SER A 122 14.37 12.74 21.46
C SER A 122 15.27 11.56 21.08
N ASP A 123 14.66 10.41 20.82
CA ASP A 123 15.32 9.14 20.53
C ASP A 123 14.52 8.35 19.49
N ASN A 124 15.15 7.33 18.91
CA ASN A 124 14.45 6.32 18.12
C ASN A 124 13.42 5.61 19.00
N PHE A 125 12.31 5.17 18.42
CA PHE A 125 11.23 4.52 19.16
C PHE A 125 10.69 3.32 18.39
N ILE A 126 10.00 2.44 19.11
CA ILE A 126 9.32 1.30 18.49
C ILE A 126 7.93 1.74 18.04
N TRP A 127 7.65 1.69 16.74
CA TRP A 127 6.30 1.75 16.19
C TRP A 127 5.65 0.38 16.34
N GLN A 128 4.43 0.33 16.91
CA GLN A 128 3.72 -0.93 17.13
C GLN A 128 2.21 -0.75 16.99
N TYR A 129 1.57 -1.70 16.31
CA TYR A 129 0.11 -1.78 16.21
C TYR A 129 -0.34 -3.24 16.06
N ASP A 130 -1.65 -3.47 16.21
CA ASP A 130 -2.27 -4.78 16.04
C ASP A 130 -2.96 -4.88 14.68
N GLY A 131 -2.73 -6.00 14.00
CA GLY A 131 -3.36 -6.28 12.72
C GLY A 131 -3.81 -7.73 12.55
N ALA A 132 -4.39 -7.97 11.38
CA ALA A 132 -4.64 -9.32 10.90
C ALA A 132 -3.31 -10.09 10.78
N PRO A 133 -3.34 -11.43 10.86
CA PRO A 133 -2.18 -12.25 10.57
C PRO A 133 -1.53 -11.91 9.22
N ASP A 134 -0.23 -12.20 9.11
CA ASP A 134 0.54 -12.02 7.87
C ASP A 134 -0.04 -12.85 6.74
N GLY A 135 -0.24 -12.21 5.58
CA GLY A 135 -1.05 -12.75 4.50
C GLY A 135 -2.54 -12.86 4.83
N LEU A 136 -3.40 -12.66 3.83
CA LEU A 136 -4.82 -12.94 3.96
C LEU A 136 -5.11 -14.29 3.29
N PRO A 137 -5.58 -15.30 4.02
CA PRO A 137 -5.92 -16.58 3.40
C PRO A 137 -7.16 -16.45 2.53
N ASP A 138 -7.14 -17.08 1.36
CA ASP A 138 -8.31 -17.29 0.52
C ASP A 138 -9.26 -18.35 1.13
N SER A 139 -10.38 -18.65 0.46
CA SER A 139 -11.33 -19.67 0.91
C SER A 139 -10.74 -21.10 0.96
N GLY A 140 -9.61 -21.33 0.30
CA GLY A 140 -8.85 -22.58 0.31
C GLY A 140 -7.71 -22.60 1.33
N ASN A 141 -7.56 -21.56 2.15
CA ASN A 141 -6.47 -21.37 3.12
C ASN A 141 -5.08 -21.20 2.47
N ASN A 142 -5.01 -20.79 1.20
CA ASN A 142 -3.77 -20.32 0.58
C ASN A 142 -3.60 -18.83 0.86
N MET A 143 -2.38 -18.39 1.13
CA MET A 143 -2.13 -16.95 1.28
C MET A 143 -2.32 -16.23 -0.06
N THR A 144 -2.94 -15.05 0.00
CA THR A 144 -3.30 -14.29 -1.19
C THR A 144 -2.18 -13.33 -1.56
N ASP A 145 -1.76 -13.36 -2.83
CA ASP A 145 -0.86 -12.37 -3.41
C ASP A 145 -1.42 -10.96 -3.27
N MET A 146 -0.53 -9.99 -3.11
CA MET A 146 -0.93 -8.59 -2.98
C MET A 146 -0.76 -7.84 -4.29
N TRP A 147 -1.83 -7.16 -4.69
CA TRP A 147 -1.92 -6.41 -5.94
C TRP A 147 -1.84 -4.93 -5.63
N ILE A 148 -0.74 -4.31 -6.02
CA ILE A 148 -0.50 -2.87 -5.88
C ILE A 148 -0.89 -2.19 -7.20
N SER A 149 -1.87 -1.30 -7.13
CA SER A 149 -2.33 -0.57 -8.31
C SER A 149 -1.31 0.45 -8.78
N LEU A 150 -1.01 0.45 -10.08
CA LEU A 150 -0.18 1.44 -10.78
C LEU A 150 -1.07 2.08 -11.87
N PRO A 151 -2.04 2.92 -11.47
CA PRO A 151 -3.15 3.30 -12.35
C PRO A 151 -2.73 4.23 -13.48
N LEU A 152 -1.73 5.08 -13.25
CA LEU A 152 -1.18 6.02 -14.22
C LEU A 152 0.32 5.81 -14.38
N ALA A 153 0.82 6.06 -15.60
CA ALA A 153 2.24 6.19 -15.87
C ALA A 153 2.81 7.33 -15.02
N GLY A 154 3.73 7.00 -14.13
CA GLY A 154 4.19 7.92 -13.12
C GLY A 154 4.82 7.23 -11.92
N ALA A 155 5.08 8.02 -10.89
CA ALA A 155 5.54 7.48 -9.63
C ALA A 155 4.36 6.88 -8.86
N THR A 156 4.61 5.78 -8.16
CA THR A 156 3.71 5.23 -7.14
C THR A 156 4.53 4.90 -5.90
N LEU A 157 4.16 5.48 -4.75
CA LEU A 157 4.64 5.04 -3.45
C LEU A 157 3.75 3.92 -2.95
N PHE A 158 4.32 2.75 -2.70
CA PHE A 158 3.65 1.57 -2.20
C PHE A 158 4.34 1.02 -0.97
N GLY A 159 3.67 0.14 -0.24
CA GLY A 159 4.18 -0.53 0.93
C GLY A 159 4.40 -2.00 0.69
N HIS A 160 5.46 -2.58 1.27
CA HIS A 160 5.60 -4.03 1.29
C HIS A 160 4.52 -4.64 2.19
N PRO A 161 3.61 -5.48 1.67
CA PRO A 161 2.37 -5.82 2.35
C PRO A 161 2.46 -7.11 3.17
N PHE A 162 3.67 -7.54 3.52
CA PHE A 162 3.90 -8.77 4.29
C PHE A 162 4.89 -8.54 5.42
N ASN A 163 4.81 -9.39 6.44
CA ASN A 163 5.70 -9.38 7.61
C ASN A 163 6.94 -10.30 7.43
N HIS A 164 7.23 -10.68 6.19
CA HIS A 164 8.44 -11.37 5.76
C HIS A 164 8.98 -10.73 4.47
N SER A 165 10.26 -10.94 4.15
CA SER A 165 10.86 -10.37 2.94
C SER A 165 10.46 -11.12 1.67
N VAL A 166 10.30 -10.40 0.57
CA VAL A 166 10.03 -10.96 -0.77
C VAL A 166 11.07 -10.43 -1.76
N PRO A 167 11.83 -11.32 -2.43
CA PRO A 167 12.73 -10.90 -3.50
C PRO A 167 11.98 -10.17 -4.62
N LEU A 168 12.48 -9.02 -5.05
CA LEU A 168 11.88 -8.26 -6.15
C LEU A 168 11.85 -9.10 -7.44
N ALA A 169 12.84 -9.97 -7.62
CA ALA A 169 12.91 -10.95 -8.70
C ALA A 169 11.69 -11.89 -8.79
N ASN A 170 10.99 -12.12 -7.67
CA ASN A 170 9.82 -12.97 -7.60
C ASN A 170 8.51 -12.22 -7.89
N CYS A 171 8.55 -10.89 -8.00
CA CYS A 171 7.36 -10.08 -8.28
C CYS A 171 6.97 -10.16 -9.76
N PHE A 172 5.69 -9.88 -10.02
CA PHE A 172 5.11 -9.85 -11.37
C PHE A 172 4.47 -8.50 -11.65
N VAL A 173 4.28 -8.17 -12.92
CA VAL A 173 3.51 -7.01 -13.36
C VAL A 173 2.48 -7.45 -14.38
N THR A 174 1.28 -6.90 -14.29
CA THR A 174 0.21 -7.16 -15.24
C THR A 174 -0.37 -5.86 -15.79
N ASP A 175 -0.77 -5.88 -17.05
CA ASP A 175 -1.55 -4.82 -17.72
C ASP A 175 -3.06 -5.19 -17.81
N GLY A 176 -3.48 -6.25 -17.11
CA GLY A 176 -4.82 -6.81 -17.17
C GLY A 176 -5.07 -7.75 -18.35
N THR A 177 -4.15 -7.86 -19.31
CA THR A 177 -4.23 -8.80 -20.44
C THR A 177 -3.15 -9.88 -20.39
N GLN A 178 -1.96 -9.53 -19.90
CA GLN A 178 -0.86 -10.45 -19.65
C GLN A 178 -0.22 -10.16 -18.30
N THR A 179 0.34 -11.20 -17.70
CA THR A 179 1.15 -11.12 -16.48
C THR A 179 2.54 -11.62 -16.82
N VAL A 180 3.54 -10.81 -16.53
CA VAL A 180 4.96 -11.09 -16.82
C VAL A 180 5.78 -10.90 -15.55
N SER A 181 6.99 -11.44 -15.51
CA SER A 181 7.88 -11.19 -14.37
C SER A 181 8.27 -9.71 -14.30
N PHE A 182 8.69 -9.23 -13.13
CA PHE A 182 9.18 -7.86 -12.96
C PHE A 182 10.30 -7.51 -13.97
N ALA A 183 11.27 -8.42 -14.17
CA ALA A 183 12.35 -8.23 -15.13
C ALA A 183 11.85 -8.15 -16.59
N GLN A 184 10.83 -8.93 -16.95
CA GLN A 184 10.21 -8.86 -18.29
C GLN A 184 9.44 -7.55 -18.49
N ALA A 185 8.72 -7.08 -17.47
CA ALA A 185 8.03 -5.80 -17.50
C ALA A 185 9.00 -4.63 -17.68
N ALA A 186 10.12 -4.64 -16.95
CA ALA A 186 11.18 -3.65 -17.10
C ALA A 186 11.80 -3.70 -18.51
N ALA A 187 12.12 -4.88 -19.04
CA ALA A 187 12.64 -5.05 -20.39
C ALA A 187 11.65 -4.61 -21.48
N ALA A 188 10.34 -4.74 -21.23
CA ALA A 188 9.27 -4.26 -22.09
C ALA A 188 9.01 -2.75 -21.96
N GLY A 189 9.70 -2.06 -21.04
CA GLY A 189 9.53 -0.62 -20.80
C GLY A 189 8.25 -0.25 -20.07
N TRP A 190 7.69 -1.16 -19.26
CA TRP A 190 6.48 -0.91 -18.47
C TRP A 190 6.76 -0.16 -17.16
N VAL A 191 7.88 -0.52 -16.53
CA VAL A 191 8.34 0.01 -15.24
C VAL A 191 9.86 0.16 -15.25
N ASP A 192 10.42 0.86 -14.27
CA ASP A 192 11.86 0.80 -14.00
C ASP A 192 12.31 -0.61 -13.64
N ALA A 193 13.60 -0.90 -13.85
CA ALA A 193 14.21 -2.18 -13.48
C ALA A 193 14.53 -2.30 -11.97
N TRP A 194 14.05 -1.35 -11.16
CA TRP A 194 14.28 -1.25 -9.74
C TRP A 194 13.13 -0.51 -9.05
N VAL A 195 13.13 -0.53 -7.72
CA VAL A 195 12.31 0.37 -6.90
C VAL A 195 13.19 1.14 -5.92
N TRP A 196 12.78 2.35 -5.57
CA TRP A 196 13.48 3.19 -4.60
C TRP A 196 12.92 2.98 -3.20
N GLY A 197 13.76 2.64 -2.23
CA GLY A 197 13.43 2.63 -0.81
C GLY A 197 14.22 3.69 -0.04
N TRP A 198 13.99 3.74 1.27
CA TRP A 198 14.74 4.58 2.19
C TRP A 198 15.31 3.73 3.32
N ASP A 199 16.63 3.73 3.48
CA ASP A 199 17.30 3.23 4.66
C ASP A 199 17.29 4.31 5.74
N ALA A 200 16.41 4.14 6.72
CA ALA A 200 16.27 5.07 7.83
C ALA A 200 17.42 4.99 8.83
N GLU A 201 18.17 3.89 8.90
CA GLU A 201 19.33 3.78 9.78
C GLU A 201 20.53 4.50 9.18
N GLY A 202 20.83 4.19 7.90
CA GLY A 202 21.90 4.82 7.13
C GLY A 202 21.57 6.23 6.64
N GLN A 203 20.31 6.66 6.76
CA GLN A 203 19.80 7.97 6.32
C GLN A 203 20.04 8.22 4.82
N GLY A 204 19.66 7.25 3.99
CA GLY A 204 19.92 7.29 2.55
C GLY A 204 18.90 6.54 1.70
N PHE A 205 18.89 6.87 0.41
CA PHE A 205 18.11 6.12 -0.57
C PHE A 205 18.77 4.76 -0.84
N ILE A 206 17.95 3.73 -0.90
CA ILE A 206 18.34 2.40 -1.37
C ILE A 206 17.63 2.11 -2.69
N MET A 207 18.31 1.40 -3.57
CA MET A 207 17.76 0.94 -4.83
C MET A 207 17.63 -0.57 -4.74
N VAL A 208 16.40 -1.07 -4.71
CA VAL A 208 16.14 -2.52 -4.70
C VAL A 208 16.04 -2.99 -6.14
N THR A 209 16.92 -3.91 -6.53
CA THR A 209 16.95 -4.46 -7.89
C THR A 209 17.01 -5.98 -7.84
N PRO A 210 16.42 -6.71 -8.81
CA PRO A 210 16.41 -8.18 -8.80
C PRO A 210 17.80 -8.84 -8.76
N ASP A 211 18.84 -8.17 -9.29
CA ASP A 211 20.18 -8.73 -9.47
C ASP A 211 21.21 -8.19 -8.45
N ASP A 212 20.79 -7.29 -7.54
CA ASP A 212 21.68 -6.72 -6.52
C ASP A 212 21.82 -7.69 -5.33
N PRO A 213 23.04 -8.15 -5.00
CA PRO A 213 23.24 -9.07 -3.88
C PRO A 213 23.04 -8.42 -2.51
N ASP A 214 23.15 -7.09 -2.40
CA ASP A 214 23.06 -6.36 -1.13
C ASP A 214 21.61 -5.93 -0.83
N TYR A 215 20.83 -5.61 -1.88
CA TYR A 215 19.43 -5.18 -1.75
C TYR A 215 18.49 -5.86 -2.76
N PRO A 216 18.32 -7.20 -2.72
CA PRO A 216 17.44 -7.92 -3.64
C PRO A 216 15.95 -7.88 -3.24
N ASP A 217 15.66 -7.54 -1.97
CA ASP A 217 14.38 -7.85 -1.34
C ASP A 217 13.56 -6.61 -0.98
N LEU A 218 12.24 -6.74 -1.13
CA LEU A 218 11.26 -5.94 -0.43
C LEU A 218 11.14 -6.47 1.00
N VAL A 219 11.31 -5.60 2.00
CA VAL A 219 11.38 -5.99 3.42
C VAL A 219 10.21 -5.43 4.22
N PRO A 220 9.79 -6.09 5.30
CA PRO A 220 8.70 -5.63 6.16
C PRO A 220 8.88 -4.19 6.65
N PHE A 221 7.75 -3.51 6.85
CA PHE A 221 7.65 -2.12 7.31
C PHE A 221 8.19 -1.03 6.38
N HIS A 222 8.72 -1.38 5.21
CA HIS A 222 9.28 -0.40 4.29
C HIS A 222 8.29 -0.03 3.18
N GLY A 223 8.27 1.27 2.87
CA GLY A 223 7.65 1.77 1.65
C GLY A 223 8.67 1.95 0.54
N TYR A 224 8.21 1.84 -0.69
CA TYR A 224 9.01 1.88 -1.90
C TYR A 224 8.32 2.72 -2.98
N GLN A 225 9.11 3.39 -3.81
CA GLN A 225 8.64 4.07 -4.98
C GLN A 225 8.99 3.27 -6.24
N ILE A 226 7.99 3.03 -7.08
CA ILE A 226 8.16 2.49 -8.43
C ILE A 226 7.76 3.54 -9.46
N GLN A 227 8.50 3.61 -10.55
CA GLN A 227 8.15 4.39 -11.73
C GLN A 227 7.53 3.46 -12.77
N SER A 228 6.31 3.77 -13.21
CA SER A 228 5.66 3.16 -14.38
C SER A 228 5.72 4.08 -15.59
N TYR A 229 5.71 3.50 -16.78
CA TYR A 229 5.72 4.21 -18.06
C TYR A 229 4.48 3.92 -18.92
N VAL A 230 3.59 3.06 -18.41
CA VAL A 230 2.34 2.67 -19.02
C VAL A 230 1.24 2.76 -17.97
N ASP A 231 0.05 3.23 -18.37
CA ASP A 231 -1.13 3.32 -17.51
C ASP A 231 -1.73 1.93 -17.24
N ASN A 232 -2.55 1.83 -16.19
CA ASN A 232 -3.35 0.64 -15.85
C ASN A 232 -2.52 -0.64 -15.63
N LEU A 233 -1.39 -0.52 -14.94
CA LEU A 233 -0.61 -1.67 -14.49
C LEU A 233 -1.01 -2.06 -13.06
N ALA A 234 -0.63 -3.27 -12.66
CA ALA A 234 -0.56 -3.67 -11.26
C ALA A 234 0.73 -4.45 -11.00
N LEU A 235 1.41 -4.12 -9.90
CA LEU A 235 2.51 -4.90 -9.34
C LEU A 235 1.91 -6.00 -8.45
N ILE A 236 2.32 -7.23 -8.65
CA ILE A 236 1.91 -8.40 -7.87
C ILE A 236 3.09 -8.84 -7.03
N ILE A 237 2.92 -8.75 -5.71
CA ILE A 237 3.88 -9.23 -4.73
C ILE A 237 3.34 -10.57 -4.21
N PRO A 238 4.02 -11.69 -4.52
CA PRO A 238 3.51 -13.01 -4.19
C PRO A 238 3.52 -13.24 -2.68
N ALA A 239 2.47 -13.90 -2.18
CA ALA A 239 2.49 -14.43 -0.82
C ALA A 239 3.34 -15.72 -0.76
N GLN A 240 3.89 -16.03 0.42
CA GLN A 240 4.62 -17.28 0.70
C GLN A 240 3.75 -18.33 1.38
#